data_AF-A0A355AAK5-F1
#
_entry.id   AF-A0A355AAK5-F1
#
_cell.length_a   1.000
_cell.length_b   1.000
_cell.length_c   1.000
_cell.angle_alpha   90.00
_cell.angle_beta   90.00
_cell.angle_gamma   90.00
#
_symmetry.space_group_name_H-M   'P 1'
#
loop_
_entity.id
_entity.type
_entity.pdbx_description
1 polymer ?
#
loop_
_entity_poly.entity_id
_entity_poly.type
_entity_poly.pdbx_seq_one_letter_code
_entity_poly.pdbx_strand_id
1 'polypeptide(L)'
;MALKFLLLPIILNFKHMKSLYTYTLLLFVSFLLTNCNKEVSLDTTFEPQLFIFGNLTNHTEKLKITIQQSVPVENTSSQPKTVNNATILLYTEDQKAKKTLVTSVFSEQNGVYESNTLPTPIIGNLYWIEVELDNVVYTSEKERLGSVVVIDEISSVDGYIRATFKDPVNENNFYRLEITALKDNMETSTYQLTDDILFDGNNNAFIEETAGLGLSDSHIHARLINFNYTTYQFYLNMIIQEESQSDDGGGDLGQLFALPPVHITGNITNTNTKRKILGNFGVVSINTKDKNL
;
A
#
# COMPACT_ATOMS: atom_id res chain seq x y z
N MET A 1 -71.56 -65.36 18.79
CA MET A 1 -72.09 -64.03 19.15
C MET A 1 -71.66 -63.07 18.06
N ALA A 2 -72.63 -62.49 17.36
CA ALA A 2 -72.42 -61.76 16.11
C ALA A 2 -71.98 -60.32 16.36
N LEU A 3 -71.17 -59.75 15.47
CA LEU A 3 -71.20 -58.32 15.21
C LEU A 3 -70.88 -58.03 13.74
N LYS A 4 -71.92 -57.69 13.00
CA LYS A 4 -71.88 -57.03 11.70
C LYS A 4 -71.23 -55.66 11.86
N PHE A 5 -70.28 -55.30 11.00
CA PHE A 5 -69.94 -53.90 10.76
C PHE A 5 -70.38 -53.48 9.36
N LEU A 6 -71.09 -52.36 9.37
CA LEU A 6 -71.77 -51.69 8.27
C LEU A 6 -70.73 -51.07 7.32
N LEU A 7 -70.90 -51.29 6.01
CA LEU A 7 -70.27 -50.48 4.97
C LEU A 7 -71.00 -49.14 4.89
N LEU A 8 -70.27 -48.03 5.04
CA LEU A 8 -70.72 -46.68 4.73
C LEU A 8 -69.76 -46.08 3.70
N PRO A 9 -70.25 -45.55 2.56
CA PRO A 9 -69.40 -44.94 1.54
C PRO A 9 -68.95 -43.55 2.00
N ILE A 10 -67.64 -43.33 2.10
CA ILE A 10 -67.08 -41.99 2.30
C ILE A 10 -67.04 -41.30 0.94
N ILE A 11 -67.92 -40.31 0.78
CA ILE A 11 -67.86 -39.33 -0.30
C ILE A 11 -66.64 -38.42 -0.04
N LEU A 12 -65.56 -38.60 -0.80
CA LEU A 12 -64.38 -37.74 -0.72
C LEU A 12 -64.68 -36.37 -1.33
N ASN A 13 -64.62 -35.34 -0.49
CA ASN A 13 -64.86 -33.95 -0.84
C ASN A 13 -63.59 -33.33 -1.46
N PHE A 14 -63.57 -33.18 -2.79
CA PHE A 14 -62.41 -32.77 -3.61
C PHE A 14 -61.85 -31.36 -3.32
N LYS A 15 -62.49 -30.55 -2.49
CA LYS A 15 -62.01 -29.20 -2.15
C LYS A 15 -60.84 -29.21 -1.16
N HIS A 16 -60.77 -30.22 -0.29
CA HIS A 16 -59.75 -30.31 0.76
C HIS A 16 -58.39 -30.84 0.25
N MET A 17 -58.39 -31.62 -0.84
CA MET A 17 -57.19 -32.17 -1.47
C MET A 17 -56.32 -31.11 -2.16
N LYS A 18 -56.94 -30.06 -2.75
CA LYS A 18 -56.18 -28.96 -3.39
C LYS A 18 -55.39 -28.14 -2.38
N SER A 19 -55.97 -27.92 -1.20
CA SER A 19 -55.33 -27.22 -0.08
C SER A 19 -54.15 -28.02 0.48
N LEU A 20 -54.34 -29.34 0.68
CA LEU A 20 -53.28 -30.23 1.18
C LEU A 20 -52.09 -30.32 0.22
N TYR A 21 -52.34 -30.39 -1.09
CA TYR A 21 -51.29 -30.42 -2.11
C TYR A 21 -50.47 -29.12 -2.12
N THR A 22 -51.11 -27.96 -1.98
CA THR A 22 -50.40 -26.68 -1.88
C THR A 22 -49.49 -26.62 -0.66
N TYR A 23 -49.96 -27.06 0.52
CA TYR A 23 -49.12 -27.11 1.72
C TYR A 23 -47.96 -28.10 1.60
N THR A 24 -48.18 -29.24 0.96
CA THR A 24 -47.13 -30.26 0.77
C THR A 24 -46.08 -29.78 -0.23
N LEU A 25 -46.50 -29.10 -1.30
CA LEU A 25 -45.59 -28.48 -2.26
C LEU A 25 -44.77 -27.34 -1.62
N LEU A 26 -45.39 -26.52 -0.78
CA LEU A 26 -44.71 -25.41 -0.09
C LEU A 26 -43.69 -25.93 0.95
N LEU A 27 -44.02 -27.03 1.64
CA LEU A 27 -43.10 -27.71 2.56
C LEU A 27 -41.93 -28.39 1.82
N PHE A 28 -42.18 -28.95 0.63
CA PHE A 28 -41.14 -29.57 -0.20
C PHE A 28 -40.19 -28.53 -0.80
N VAL A 29 -40.72 -27.37 -1.23
CA VAL A 29 -39.91 -26.23 -1.70
C VAL A 29 -39.07 -25.64 -0.56
N SER A 30 -39.60 -25.57 0.66
CA SER A 30 -38.85 -25.16 1.85
C SER A 30 -37.66 -26.08 2.16
N PHE A 31 -37.84 -27.40 2.00
CA PHE A 31 -36.77 -28.39 2.19
C PHE A 31 -35.68 -28.34 1.11
N LEU A 32 -35.97 -27.81 -0.08
CA LEU A 32 -34.98 -27.63 -1.15
C LEU A 32 -34.07 -26.41 -0.93
N LEU A 33 -34.40 -25.52 0.02
CA LEU A 33 -33.60 -24.33 0.33
C LEU A 33 -32.58 -24.55 1.47
N THR A 34 -32.60 -25.70 2.16
CA THR A 34 -31.70 -25.96 3.31
C THR A 34 -30.41 -26.69 2.95
N ASN A 35 -30.25 -27.13 1.69
CA ASN A 35 -29.06 -27.83 1.23
C ASN A 35 -28.36 -27.01 0.14
N CYS A 36 -27.34 -26.23 0.52
CA CYS A 36 -25.99 -26.24 -0.07
C CYS A 36 -25.26 -24.91 0.21
N ASN A 37 -25.10 -24.54 1.47
CA ASN A 37 -23.94 -23.71 1.81
C ASN A 37 -22.81 -24.69 2.13
N LYS A 38 -22.11 -25.12 1.08
CA LYS A 38 -20.83 -25.78 1.25
C LYS A 38 -19.89 -24.68 1.75
N GLU A 39 -19.65 -24.64 3.06
CA GLU A 39 -18.62 -23.79 3.63
C GLU A 39 -17.32 -24.10 2.89
N VAL A 40 -16.88 -23.16 2.06
CA VAL A 40 -15.55 -23.24 1.45
C VAL A 40 -14.62 -22.88 2.58
N SER A 41 -14.16 -23.88 3.32
CA SER A 41 -13.08 -23.69 4.29
C SER A 41 -11.88 -23.18 3.50
N LEU A 42 -11.54 -21.91 3.71
CA LEU A 42 -10.29 -21.33 3.26
C LEU A 42 -9.18 -22.11 3.96
N ASP A 43 -8.59 -23.08 3.26
CA ASP A 43 -7.41 -23.79 3.72
C ASP A 43 -6.23 -22.82 3.60
N THR A 44 -6.09 -21.97 4.61
CA THR A 44 -5.06 -20.93 4.67
C THR A 44 -3.90 -21.44 5.48
N THR A 45 -3.08 -22.32 4.90
CA THR A 45 -1.71 -22.46 5.38
C THR A 45 -0.99 -21.15 5.11
N PHE A 46 -0.97 -20.27 6.11
CA PHE A 46 -0.26 -19.00 6.06
C PHE A 46 1.25 -19.25 6.14
N GLU A 47 1.97 -18.89 5.09
CA GLU A 47 3.43 -18.84 5.09
C GLU A 47 3.91 -17.39 5.32
N PRO A 48 4.65 -17.11 6.41
CA PRO A 48 5.19 -15.78 6.65
C PRO A 48 6.09 -15.31 5.50
N GLN A 49 5.81 -14.13 4.97
CA GLN A 49 6.59 -13.51 3.90
C GLN A 49 7.52 -12.45 4.47
N LEU A 50 8.78 -12.47 4.05
CA LEU A 50 9.75 -11.44 4.40
C LEU A 50 9.38 -10.11 3.73
N PHE A 51 9.46 -9.04 4.50
CA PHE A 51 9.28 -7.66 4.09
C PHE A 51 10.53 -6.85 4.38
N ILE A 52 11.09 -6.18 3.37
CA ILE A 52 12.24 -5.27 3.52
C ILE A 52 11.85 -3.92 2.93
N PHE A 53 11.95 -2.84 3.72
CA PHE A 53 11.54 -1.51 3.28
C PHE A 53 12.51 -0.42 3.74
N GLY A 54 12.83 0.53 2.88
CA GLY A 54 13.60 1.71 3.24
C GLY A 54 13.77 2.66 2.07
N ASN A 55 14.19 3.90 2.35
CA ASN A 55 14.52 4.86 1.31
C ASN A 55 15.86 5.52 1.61
N LEU A 56 16.71 5.63 0.58
CA LEU A 56 17.83 6.54 0.58
C LEU A 56 17.38 7.90 0.06
N THR A 57 17.62 8.95 0.84
CA THR A 57 17.24 10.32 0.49
C THR A 57 18.47 11.22 0.42
N ASN A 58 18.37 12.34 -0.29
CA ASN A 58 19.34 13.43 -0.25
C ASN A 58 19.11 14.40 0.95
N HIS A 59 18.25 14.04 1.90
CA HIS A 59 17.90 14.85 3.05
C HIS A 59 18.84 14.56 4.24
N THR A 60 18.69 15.28 5.35
CA THR A 60 19.57 15.20 6.53
C THR A 60 19.26 14.03 7.48
N GLU A 61 18.68 12.94 6.97
CA GLU A 61 18.22 11.81 7.78
C GLU A 61 19.09 10.58 7.53
N LYS A 62 19.41 9.86 8.62
CA LYS A 62 20.09 8.57 8.51
C LYS A 62 19.21 7.58 7.74
N LEU A 63 19.85 6.68 7.00
CA LEU A 63 19.15 5.61 6.32
C LEU A 63 18.54 4.65 7.34
N LYS A 64 17.23 4.42 7.22
CA LYS A 64 16.49 3.42 7.98
C LYS A 64 16.00 2.33 7.04
N ILE A 65 16.21 1.09 7.44
CA ILE A 65 15.68 -0.09 6.76
C ILE A 65 14.89 -0.92 7.77
N THR A 66 13.63 -1.18 7.47
CA THR A 66 12.74 -2.03 8.25
C THR A 66 12.72 -3.42 7.64
N ILE A 67 12.93 -4.44 8.47
CA ILE A 67 12.87 -5.86 8.10
C ILE A 67 11.88 -6.57 9.03
N GLN A 68 10.81 -7.10 8.44
CA GLN A 68 9.70 -7.73 9.15
C GLN A 68 9.21 -8.97 8.39
N GLN A 69 8.31 -9.73 9.03
CA GLN A 69 7.56 -10.83 8.45
C GLN A 69 6.07 -10.55 8.55
N SER A 70 5.34 -10.88 7.49
CA SER A 70 3.88 -10.86 7.53
C SER A 70 3.35 -11.80 8.61
N VAL A 71 2.15 -11.51 9.09
CA VAL A 71 1.42 -12.32 10.06
C VAL A 71 0.04 -12.69 9.50
N PRO A 72 -0.60 -13.77 9.98
CA PRO A 72 -1.97 -14.09 9.57
C PRO A 72 -2.93 -12.95 9.91
N VAL A 73 -3.99 -12.79 9.11
CA VAL A 73 -5.03 -11.75 9.33
C VAL A 73 -5.71 -11.90 10.70
N GLU A 74 -5.83 -13.13 11.21
CA GLU A 74 -6.42 -13.43 12.51
C GLU A 74 -5.51 -13.07 13.70
N ASN A 75 -4.27 -12.64 13.44
CA ASN A 75 -3.35 -12.25 14.50
C ASN A 75 -3.85 -10.97 15.19
N THR A 76 -4.16 -11.09 16.49
CA THR A 76 -4.64 -9.98 17.32
C THR A 76 -3.52 -9.03 17.76
N SER A 77 -2.26 -9.43 17.59
CA SER A 77 -1.11 -8.53 17.65
C SER A 77 -1.12 -7.69 16.37
N SER A 78 -1.55 -6.42 16.47
CA SER A 78 -1.61 -5.45 15.38
C SER A 78 -0.25 -5.08 14.74
N GLN A 79 0.80 -5.85 15.02
CA GLN A 79 2.17 -5.58 14.61
C GLN A 79 2.75 -6.76 13.81
N PRO A 80 3.41 -6.49 12.67
CA PRO A 80 4.20 -7.48 11.95
C PRO A 80 5.30 -8.06 12.85
N LYS A 81 5.72 -9.30 12.57
CA LYS A 81 6.80 -9.93 13.32
C LYS A 81 8.13 -9.30 12.91
N THR A 82 8.92 -8.83 13.88
CA THR A 82 10.22 -8.21 13.62
C THR A 82 11.28 -9.25 13.23
N VAL A 83 12.23 -8.86 12.37
CA VAL A 83 13.35 -9.72 11.92
C VAL A 83 14.68 -9.06 12.27
N ASN A 84 15.46 -9.77 13.07
CA ASN A 84 16.69 -9.30 13.70
C ASN A 84 17.92 -10.05 13.14
N ASN A 85 19.12 -9.53 13.37
CA ASN A 85 20.41 -10.09 12.94
C ASN A 85 20.64 -10.12 11.41
N ALA A 86 20.07 -9.19 10.65
CA ALA A 86 20.40 -9.03 9.24
C ALA A 86 21.69 -8.20 9.06
N THR A 87 22.51 -8.58 8.08
CA THR A 87 23.63 -7.73 7.63
C THR A 87 23.18 -6.93 6.41
N ILE A 88 23.36 -5.61 6.46
CA ILE A 88 22.93 -4.69 5.40
C ILE A 88 24.14 -3.99 4.81
N LEU A 89 24.24 -3.99 3.49
CA LEU A 89 25.26 -3.27 2.72
C LEU A 89 24.59 -2.30 1.75
N LEU A 90 24.91 -1.01 1.87
CA LEU A 90 24.51 0.01 0.90
C LEU A 90 25.64 0.25 -0.10
N TYR A 91 25.36 0.10 -1.38
CA TYR A 91 26.31 0.35 -2.45
C TYR A 91 25.92 1.56 -3.30
N THR A 92 26.92 2.10 -4.01
CA THR A 92 26.72 3.07 -5.08
C THR A 92 27.55 2.72 -6.30
N GLU A 93 27.09 3.17 -7.47
CA GLU A 93 27.80 3.10 -8.73
C GLU A 93 27.76 4.46 -9.41
N ASP A 94 28.94 5.01 -9.71
CA ASP A 94 29.08 6.30 -10.38
C ASP A 94 28.83 6.21 -11.90
N GLN A 95 28.83 7.36 -12.58
CA GLN A 95 28.65 7.43 -14.03
C GLN A 95 29.75 6.72 -14.85
N LYS A 96 30.86 6.33 -14.23
CA LYS A 96 31.95 5.54 -14.82
C LYS A 96 31.86 4.05 -14.46
N ALA A 97 30.71 3.62 -13.94
CA ALA A 97 30.44 2.26 -13.47
C ALA A 97 31.35 1.78 -12.33
N LYS A 98 31.91 2.71 -11.52
CA LYS A 98 32.71 2.34 -10.36
C LYS A 98 31.78 2.02 -9.19
N LYS A 99 31.73 0.75 -8.79
CA LYS A 99 31.04 0.28 -7.57
C LYS A 99 31.85 0.65 -6.31
N THR A 100 31.19 1.25 -5.32
CA THR A 100 31.75 1.49 -3.98
C THR A 100 30.75 1.12 -2.88
N LEU A 101 31.26 0.62 -1.77
CA LEU A 101 30.46 0.42 -0.54
C LEU A 101 30.31 1.79 0.15
N VAL A 102 29.07 2.18 0.43
CA VAL A 102 28.74 3.45 1.11
C VAL A 102 28.76 3.25 2.62
N THR A 103 28.04 2.23 3.10
CA THR A 103 28.05 1.83 4.51
C THR A 103 27.60 0.38 4.65
N SER A 104 28.09 -0.29 5.70
CA SER A 104 27.65 -1.61 6.14
C SER A 104 27.40 -1.66 7.65
N VAL A 105 27.33 -0.48 8.29
CA VAL A 105 27.27 -0.37 9.76
C VAL A 105 25.94 0.24 10.15
N PHE A 106 25.09 -0.59 10.73
CA PHE A 106 23.75 -0.25 11.17
C PHE A 106 23.55 -0.61 12.64
N SER A 107 22.86 0.26 13.38
CA SER A 107 22.30 -0.06 14.69
C SER A 107 20.94 -0.71 14.52
N GLU A 108 20.75 -1.87 15.13
CA GLU A 108 19.52 -2.64 15.06
C GLU A 108 18.66 -2.43 16.32
N GLN A 109 17.36 -2.16 16.11
CA GLN A 109 16.37 -2.14 17.17
C GLN A 109 15.02 -2.64 16.62
N ASN A 110 14.56 -3.82 17.08
CA ASN A 110 13.24 -4.38 16.77
C ASN A 110 12.93 -4.43 15.26
N GLY A 111 13.83 -5.00 14.46
CA GLY A 111 13.68 -5.09 13.00
C GLY A 111 13.88 -3.77 12.26
N VAL A 112 14.25 -2.68 12.93
CA VAL A 112 14.66 -1.42 12.29
C VAL A 112 16.18 -1.29 12.37
N TYR A 113 16.80 -1.05 11.22
CA TYR A 113 18.23 -0.90 11.04
C TYR A 113 18.51 0.54 10.62
N GLU A 114 19.13 1.32 11.49
CA GLU A 114 19.51 2.70 11.21
C GLU A 114 21.02 2.79 10.95
N SER A 115 21.43 3.43 9.86
CA SER A 115 22.85 3.62 9.54
C SER A 115 23.54 4.45 10.62
N ASN A 116 24.72 4.03 11.09
CA ASN A 116 25.45 4.77 12.13
C ASN A 116 25.93 6.15 11.67
N THR A 117 26.20 6.29 10.38
CA THR A 117 26.60 7.53 9.71
C THR A 117 25.53 8.01 8.75
N LEU A 118 25.33 9.32 8.65
CA LEU A 118 24.45 9.93 7.64
C LEU A 118 25.05 9.69 6.24
N PRO A 119 24.38 8.94 5.33
CA PRO A 119 24.83 8.82 3.95
C PRO A 119 24.76 10.16 3.23
N THR A 120 25.70 10.42 2.33
CA THR A 120 25.71 11.63 1.47
C THR A 120 25.63 11.21 0.01
N PRO A 121 24.43 10.84 -0.48
CA PRO A 121 24.30 10.35 -1.84
C PRO A 121 24.53 11.48 -2.85
N ILE A 122 25.03 11.10 -4.02
CA ILE A 122 25.46 11.98 -5.10
C ILE A 122 24.43 11.87 -6.22
N ILE A 123 23.88 13.00 -6.64
CA ILE A 123 22.92 13.07 -7.74
C ILE A 123 23.52 12.42 -9.00
N GLY A 124 22.72 11.59 -9.66
CA GLY A 124 23.07 10.88 -10.87
C GLY A 124 23.75 9.52 -10.64
N ASN A 125 24.21 9.20 -9.44
CA ASN A 125 24.70 7.86 -9.11
C ASN A 125 23.53 6.87 -8.96
N LEU A 126 23.83 5.59 -9.17
CA LEU A 126 22.93 4.48 -8.83
C LEU A 126 23.20 4.00 -7.41
N TYR A 127 22.16 3.55 -6.70
CA TYR A 127 22.24 2.99 -5.35
C TYR A 127 21.37 1.75 -5.23
N TRP A 128 21.80 0.82 -4.36
CA TRP A 128 21.05 -0.39 -4.03
C TRP A 128 21.54 -0.96 -2.69
N ILE A 129 20.73 -1.83 -2.10
CA ILE A 129 21.10 -2.59 -0.91
C ILE A 129 21.30 -4.06 -1.21
N GLU A 130 22.20 -4.68 -0.47
CA GLU A 130 22.27 -6.13 -0.26
C GLU A 130 21.97 -6.41 1.21
N VAL A 131 21.03 -7.31 1.47
CA VAL A 131 20.64 -7.74 2.82
C VAL A 131 20.89 -9.24 2.94
N GLU A 132 21.75 -9.63 3.88
CA GLU A 132 22.02 -11.03 4.19
C GLU A 132 21.29 -11.42 5.48
N LEU A 133 20.46 -12.47 5.39
CA LEU A 133 19.68 -13.02 6.49
C LEU A 133 19.67 -14.54 6.36
N ASP A 134 20.07 -15.26 7.40
CA ASP A 134 20.10 -16.74 7.43
C ASP A 134 20.85 -17.37 6.24
N ASN A 135 21.97 -16.76 5.83
CA ASN A 135 22.77 -17.13 4.63
C ASN A 135 22.03 -16.96 3.28
N VAL A 136 20.92 -16.21 3.27
CA VAL A 136 20.20 -15.82 2.05
C VAL A 136 20.44 -14.35 1.80
N VAL A 137 20.90 -14.03 0.58
CA VAL A 137 21.11 -12.64 0.16
C VAL A 137 19.90 -12.15 -0.63
N TYR A 138 19.41 -10.98 -0.27
CA TYR A 138 18.38 -10.23 -0.95
C TYR A 138 18.99 -8.95 -1.52
N THR A 139 18.66 -8.62 -2.76
CA THR A 139 19.25 -7.46 -3.45
C THR A 139 18.14 -6.60 -4.03
N SER A 140 18.18 -5.29 -3.77
CA SER A 140 17.28 -4.34 -4.43
C SER A 140 17.71 -4.09 -5.87
N GLU A 141 16.78 -3.67 -6.72
CA GLU A 141 17.13 -3.06 -7.99
C GLU A 141 17.99 -1.81 -7.77
N LYS A 142 18.82 -1.50 -8.77
CA LYS A 142 19.61 -0.26 -8.78
C LYS A 142 18.69 0.90 -9.17
N GLU A 143 18.58 1.89 -8.31
CA GLU A 143 17.83 3.12 -8.58
C GLU A 143 18.75 4.33 -8.63
N ARG A 144 18.42 5.29 -9.49
CA ARG A 144 19.22 6.52 -9.66
C ARG A 144 18.77 7.56 -8.66
N LEU A 145 19.70 8.24 -7.98
CA LEU A 145 19.32 9.49 -7.31
C LEU A 145 19.09 10.57 -8.38
N GLY A 146 17.82 10.87 -8.66
CA GLY A 146 17.40 11.90 -9.60
C GLY A 146 17.79 13.32 -9.14
N SER A 147 17.64 14.29 -10.04
CA SER A 147 17.79 15.70 -9.69
C SER A 147 16.69 16.14 -8.72
N VAL A 148 17.05 17.04 -7.80
CA VAL A 148 16.09 17.64 -6.87
C VAL A 148 15.18 18.61 -7.63
N VAL A 149 13.88 18.34 -7.64
CA VAL A 149 12.86 19.26 -8.15
C VAL A 149 12.46 20.22 -7.05
N VAL A 150 12.60 21.52 -7.31
CA VAL A 150 12.47 22.57 -6.28
C VAL A 150 11.06 23.17 -6.32
N ILE A 151 10.43 23.28 -5.15
CA ILE A 151 9.16 23.99 -4.99
C ILE A 151 9.44 25.50 -5.13
N ASP A 152 8.92 26.10 -6.19
CA ASP A 152 9.05 27.53 -6.48
C ASP A 152 8.06 28.35 -5.66
N GLU A 153 6.83 27.87 -5.47
CA GLU A 153 5.78 28.58 -4.73
C GLU A 153 4.83 27.62 -4.01
N ILE A 154 4.35 28.03 -2.84
CA ILE A 154 3.18 27.44 -2.16
C ILE A 154 2.12 28.53 -2.08
N SER A 155 0.93 28.23 -2.58
CA SER A 155 -0.20 29.17 -2.62
C SER A 155 -1.51 28.48 -2.22
N SER A 156 -2.50 29.28 -1.84
CA SER A 156 -3.87 28.83 -1.63
C SER A 156 -4.74 29.32 -2.79
N VAL A 157 -5.36 28.40 -3.53
CA VAL A 157 -6.17 28.70 -4.72
C VAL A 157 -7.47 27.93 -4.62
N ASP A 158 -8.61 28.62 -4.56
CA ASP A 158 -9.97 28.02 -4.57
C ASP A 158 -10.18 26.87 -3.57
N GLY A 159 -9.55 26.94 -2.39
CA GLY A 159 -9.64 25.90 -1.37
C GLY A 159 -8.66 24.73 -1.56
N TYR A 160 -7.63 24.90 -2.38
CA TYR A 160 -6.53 23.96 -2.56
C TYR A 160 -5.22 24.58 -2.10
N ILE A 161 -4.33 23.75 -1.55
CA ILE A 161 -2.93 24.10 -1.36
C ILE A 161 -2.19 23.67 -2.62
N ARG A 162 -1.65 24.64 -3.34
CA ARG A 162 -0.94 24.42 -4.60
C ARG A 162 0.56 24.60 -4.39
N ALA A 163 1.32 23.54 -4.70
CA ALA A 163 2.77 23.61 -4.82
C ALA A 163 3.16 23.73 -6.30
N THR A 164 3.79 24.84 -6.69
CA THR A 164 4.24 25.11 -8.05
C THR A 164 5.74 24.84 -8.17
N PHE A 165 6.17 24.24 -9.27
CA PHE A 165 7.58 23.91 -9.55
C PHE A 165 7.87 23.86 -11.05
N LYS A 166 9.15 23.70 -11.40
CA LYS A 166 9.60 23.48 -12.77
C LYS A 166 9.83 22.00 -13.00
N ASP A 167 9.05 21.42 -13.90
CA ASP A 167 9.19 20.04 -14.29
C ASP A 167 10.38 19.86 -15.28
N PRO A 168 11.30 18.90 -15.06
CA PRO A 168 12.41 18.63 -15.97
C PRO A 168 11.95 18.12 -17.35
N VAL A 169 12.43 18.75 -18.42
CA VAL A 169 11.99 18.44 -19.80
C VAL A 169 12.54 17.11 -20.32
N ASN A 170 11.69 16.29 -20.96
CA ASN A 170 12.05 15.03 -21.63
C ASN A 170 12.54 13.92 -20.69
N GLU A 171 12.13 13.94 -19.43
CA GLU A 171 12.32 12.85 -18.48
C GLU A 171 10.94 12.44 -17.98
N ASN A 172 10.68 11.14 -17.80
CA ASN A 172 9.45 10.73 -17.13
C ASN A 172 9.67 10.86 -15.63
N ASN A 173 8.95 11.77 -14.99
CA ASN A 173 9.07 12.06 -13.57
C ASN A 173 7.86 11.56 -12.79
N PHE A 174 8.13 11.10 -11.58
CA PHE A 174 7.15 10.55 -10.66
C PHE A 174 7.26 11.25 -9.33
N TYR A 175 6.15 11.80 -8.84
CA TYR A 175 6.15 12.72 -7.72
C TYR A 175 5.28 12.22 -6.56
N ARG A 176 5.70 12.56 -5.34
CA ARG A 176 4.83 12.69 -4.17
C ARG A 176 4.92 14.10 -3.63
N LEU A 177 3.79 14.75 -3.47
CA LEU A 177 3.70 15.94 -2.63
C LEU A 177 3.19 15.50 -1.27
N GLU A 178 3.93 15.78 -0.21
CA GLU A 178 3.47 15.67 1.17
C GLU A 178 3.26 17.08 1.71
N ILE A 179 2.09 17.35 2.28
CA ILE A 179 1.76 18.63 2.90
C ILE A 179 1.44 18.38 4.35
N THR A 180 2.19 19.02 5.24
CA THR A 180 1.92 19.09 6.67
C THR A 180 1.51 20.53 7.00
N ALA A 181 0.31 20.70 7.52
CA ALA A 181 -0.20 21.99 7.96
C ALA A 181 -0.27 22.05 9.49
N LEU A 182 0.28 23.13 10.06
CA LEU A 182 0.25 23.40 11.49
C LEU A 182 -0.60 24.63 11.76
N LYS A 183 -1.63 24.47 12.60
CA LYS A 183 -2.51 25.54 13.08
C LYS A 183 -2.97 25.26 14.50
N ASP A 184 -2.83 26.23 15.40
CA ASP A 184 -3.28 26.12 16.80
C ASP A 184 -2.77 24.84 17.51
N ASN A 185 -1.51 24.44 17.24
CA ASN A 185 -0.89 23.19 17.70
C ASN A 185 -1.54 21.89 17.20
N MET A 186 -2.42 21.96 16.22
CA MET A 186 -2.92 20.81 15.47
C MET A 186 -2.09 20.64 14.20
N GLU A 187 -1.69 19.41 13.94
CA GLU A 187 -0.97 19.01 12.73
C GLU A 187 -1.88 18.12 11.88
N THR A 188 -2.05 18.50 10.61
CA THR A 188 -2.75 17.70 9.62
C THR A 188 -1.79 17.43 8.46
N SER A 189 -1.65 16.16 8.08
CA SER A 189 -0.81 15.76 6.96
C SER A 189 -1.63 15.08 5.87
N THR A 190 -1.38 15.45 4.61
CA THR A 190 -1.92 14.80 3.41
C THR A 190 -0.81 14.55 2.41
N TYR A 191 -1.05 13.67 1.46
CA TYR A 191 -0.12 13.46 0.37
C TYR A 191 -0.80 12.96 -0.90
N GLN A 192 -0.22 13.31 -2.04
CA GLN A 192 -0.68 12.89 -3.35
C GLN A 192 0.49 12.33 -4.16
N LEU A 193 0.22 11.25 -4.89
CA LEU A 193 1.10 10.72 -5.93
C LEU A 193 0.66 11.21 -7.31
N THR A 194 1.62 11.56 -8.16
CA THR A 194 1.34 11.90 -9.56
C THR A 194 2.53 11.57 -10.45
N ASP A 195 2.31 11.54 -11.76
CA ASP A 195 3.34 11.53 -12.79
C ASP A 195 3.23 12.80 -13.65
N ASP A 196 4.25 13.07 -14.45
CA ASP A 196 4.33 14.28 -15.28
C ASP A 196 3.65 14.14 -16.64
N ILE A 197 2.89 13.09 -16.91
CA ILE A 197 2.28 12.84 -18.24
C ILE A 197 1.45 14.06 -18.71
N LEU A 198 0.86 14.81 -17.78
CA LEU A 198 0.04 15.99 -18.06
C LEU A 198 0.80 17.32 -18.03
N PHE A 199 2.06 17.34 -17.62
CA PHE A 199 2.84 18.58 -17.41
C PHE A 199 4.35 18.47 -17.68
N ASP A 200 4.81 17.46 -18.43
CA ASP A 200 6.22 17.27 -18.84
C ASP A 200 6.84 18.58 -19.38
N GLY A 201 7.95 18.97 -18.76
CA GLY A 201 8.74 20.14 -19.13
C GLY A 201 8.05 21.48 -18.85
N ASN A 202 6.94 21.50 -18.11
CA ASN A 202 6.23 22.73 -17.78
C ASN A 202 6.97 23.51 -16.68
N ASN A 203 7.35 24.74 -16.99
CA ASN A 203 8.02 25.66 -16.05
C ASN A 203 7.09 26.20 -14.93
N ASN A 204 5.81 25.86 -14.98
CA ASN A 204 4.80 26.22 -14.00
C ASN A 204 3.87 25.01 -13.74
N ALA A 205 4.47 23.82 -13.64
CA ALA A 205 3.79 22.61 -13.19
C ALA A 205 3.32 22.80 -11.75
N PHE A 206 2.25 22.11 -11.37
CA PHE A 206 1.74 22.19 -10.02
C PHE A 206 1.08 20.88 -9.57
N ILE A 207 1.11 20.65 -8.27
CA ILE A 207 0.34 19.61 -7.59
C ILE A 207 -0.55 20.30 -6.56
N GLU A 208 -1.80 19.90 -6.49
CA GLU A 208 -2.82 20.50 -5.64
C GLU A 208 -3.40 19.49 -4.68
N GLU A 209 -3.43 19.88 -3.42
CA GLU A 209 -4.09 19.09 -2.39
C GLU A 209 -5.29 19.82 -1.85
N THR A 210 -6.38 19.08 -1.62
CA THR A 210 -7.60 19.66 -1.10
C THR A 210 -7.31 20.24 0.26
N ALA A 211 -7.49 21.56 0.39
CA ALA A 211 -7.32 22.19 1.66
C ALA A 211 -8.57 21.88 2.49
N GLY A 212 -8.47 20.95 3.44
CA GLY A 212 -9.55 20.73 4.40
C GLY A 212 -10.01 22.05 5.03
N LEU A 213 -11.28 22.12 5.45
CA LEU A 213 -11.83 23.30 6.14
C LEU A 213 -10.92 23.66 7.33
N GLY A 214 -10.20 24.78 7.24
CA GLY A 214 -9.36 25.29 8.32
C GLY A 214 -7.90 25.60 7.95
N LEU A 215 -7.44 25.29 6.75
CA LEU A 215 -6.04 25.48 6.37
C LEU A 215 -5.64 26.91 5.96
N SER A 216 -6.60 27.81 5.75
CA SER A 216 -6.32 29.26 5.65
C SER A 216 -5.70 29.74 6.98
N ASP A 217 -4.62 30.53 6.91
CA ASP A 217 -3.81 30.99 8.05
C ASP A 217 -2.94 29.92 8.74
N SER A 218 -2.64 28.79 8.07
CA SER A 218 -1.76 27.74 8.61
C SER A 218 -0.30 27.92 8.20
N HIS A 219 0.62 27.41 9.03
CA HIS A 219 1.99 27.19 8.61
C HIS A 219 2.05 25.89 7.81
N ILE A 220 2.43 25.97 6.53
CA ILE A 220 2.53 24.84 5.62
C ILE A 220 3.99 24.44 5.49
N HIS A 221 4.26 23.16 5.74
CA HIS A 221 5.48 22.48 5.38
C HIS A 221 5.18 21.53 4.21
N ALA A 222 5.71 21.83 3.03
CA ALA A 222 5.56 20.99 1.85
C ALA A 222 6.86 20.23 1.57
N ARG A 223 6.74 18.94 1.22
CA ARG A 223 7.84 18.09 0.77
C ARG A 223 7.50 17.54 -0.61
N LEU A 224 8.28 17.92 -1.61
CA LEU A 224 8.17 17.36 -2.96
C LEU A 224 9.25 16.29 -3.12
N ILE A 225 8.80 15.06 -3.38
CA ILE A 225 9.64 13.88 -3.54
C ILE A 225 9.58 13.47 -5.00
N ASN A 226 10.73 13.25 -5.62
CA ASN A 226 10.85 12.67 -6.96
C ASN A 226 11.40 11.24 -6.85
N PHE A 227 10.69 10.30 -7.46
CA PHE A 227 10.95 8.86 -7.42
C PHE A 227 11.48 8.32 -8.74
N ASN A 228 12.13 7.17 -8.64
CA ASN A 228 12.23 6.25 -9.77
C ASN A 228 10.88 5.53 -9.99
N TYR A 229 10.63 5.11 -11.23
CA TYR A 229 9.40 4.42 -11.62
C TYR A 229 9.07 3.22 -10.71
N THR A 230 10.03 2.35 -10.40
CA THR A 230 9.77 1.14 -9.59
C THR A 230 9.28 1.49 -8.19
N THR A 231 9.92 2.46 -7.53
CA THR A 231 9.49 2.95 -6.22
C THR A 231 8.13 3.65 -6.29
N TYR A 232 7.87 4.47 -7.31
CA TYR A 232 6.56 5.08 -7.53
C TYR A 232 5.46 4.03 -7.66
N GLN A 233 5.66 3.00 -8.49
CA GLN A 233 4.70 1.91 -8.67
C GLN A 233 4.45 1.13 -7.38
N PHE A 234 5.48 0.93 -6.55
CA PHE A 234 5.31 0.30 -5.25
C PHE A 234 4.36 1.11 -4.35
N TYR A 235 4.57 2.43 -4.24
CA TYR A 235 3.68 3.28 -3.45
C TYR A 235 2.27 3.36 -4.04
N LEU A 236 2.12 3.47 -5.35
CA LEU A 236 0.82 3.46 -6.01
C LEU A 236 0.03 2.17 -5.69
N ASN A 237 0.70 1.02 -5.78
CA ASN A 237 0.07 -0.26 -5.45
C ASN A 237 -0.30 -0.38 -3.96
N MET A 238 0.46 0.24 -3.06
CA MET A 238 0.10 0.31 -1.64
C MET A 238 -1.19 1.13 -1.42
N ILE A 239 -1.31 2.29 -2.06
CA ILE A 239 -2.51 3.14 -1.95
C ILE A 239 -3.73 2.40 -2.49
N ILE A 240 -3.63 1.81 -3.70
CA ILE A 240 -4.75 1.06 -4.29
C ILE A 240 -5.15 -0.12 -3.38
N GLN A 241 -4.17 -0.79 -2.75
CA GLN A 241 -4.45 -1.86 -1.79
C GLN A 241 -5.19 -1.34 -0.56
N GLU A 242 -4.78 -0.20 0.00
CA GLU A 242 -5.43 0.44 1.14
C GLU A 242 -6.87 0.86 0.80
N GLU A 243 -7.08 1.54 -0.33
CA GLU A 243 -8.41 1.95 -0.81
C GLU A 243 -9.33 0.74 -1.10
N SER A 244 -8.77 -0.37 -1.57
CA SER A 244 -9.55 -1.61 -1.77
C SER A 244 -9.97 -2.27 -0.46
N GLN A 245 -9.32 -1.92 0.66
CA GLN A 245 -9.53 -2.50 1.98
C GLN A 245 -10.17 -1.54 2.98
N SER A 246 -10.28 -0.25 2.65
CA SER A 246 -10.93 0.73 3.51
C SER A 246 -12.41 0.39 3.64
N ASP A 247 -12.77 -0.09 4.82
CA ASP A 247 -14.11 -0.50 5.19
C ASP A 247 -14.95 0.77 5.44
N ASP A 248 -15.45 1.37 4.37
CA ASP A 248 -16.51 2.38 4.43
C ASP A 248 -17.83 1.69 4.85
N GLY A 249 -17.86 1.19 6.09
CA GLY A 249 -19.04 0.79 6.86
C GLY A 249 -20.08 -0.08 6.14
N GLY A 250 -19.94 -1.40 6.23
CA GLY A 250 -21.06 -2.34 6.38
C GLY A 250 -22.16 -2.33 5.32
N GLY A 251 -22.04 -3.24 4.34
CA GLY A 251 -23.18 -3.70 3.53
C GLY A 251 -23.39 -2.99 2.19
N ASP A 252 -22.43 -2.16 1.75
CA ASP A 252 -22.48 -1.61 0.40
C ASP A 252 -22.26 -2.71 -0.65
N LEU A 253 -23.17 -2.80 -1.62
CA LEU A 253 -23.05 -3.66 -2.80
C LEU A 253 -21.81 -3.31 -3.63
N GLY A 254 -21.22 -2.12 -3.43
CA GLY A 254 -19.93 -1.71 -3.98
C GLY A 254 -18.78 -2.65 -3.63
N GLN A 255 -18.79 -3.31 -2.45
CA GLN A 255 -17.74 -4.26 -2.08
C GLN A 255 -17.74 -5.55 -2.93
N LEU A 256 -18.86 -5.88 -3.60
CA LEU A 256 -18.90 -6.97 -4.60
C LEU A 256 -18.13 -6.63 -5.88
N PHE A 257 -17.83 -5.34 -6.09
CA PHE A 257 -17.01 -4.81 -7.16
C PHE A 257 -15.72 -4.16 -6.64
N ALA A 258 -15.34 -4.43 -5.38
CA ALA A 258 -14.07 -3.99 -4.85
C ALA A 258 -12.94 -4.46 -5.78
N LEU A 259 -11.96 -3.60 -5.99
CA LEU A 259 -10.79 -3.97 -6.79
C LEU A 259 -10.16 -5.22 -6.16
N PRO A 260 -9.80 -6.23 -6.96
CA PRO A 260 -9.10 -7.38 -6.42
C PRO A 260 -7.81 -6.90 -5.74
N PRO A 261 -7.35 -7.59 -4.67
CA PRO A 261 -6.09 -7.25 -4.03
C PRO A 261 -4.98 -7.10 -5.06
N VAL A 262 -4.28 -5.97 -5.01
CA VAL A 262 -3.19 -5.67 -5.93
C VAL A 262 -1.97 -6.46 -5.51
N HIS A 263 -1.27 -7.03 -6.48
CA HIS A 263 -0.01 -7.69 -6.22
C HIS A 263 1.08 -6.65 -5.94
N ILE A 264 1.26 -6.29 -4.67
CA ILE A 264 2.34 -5.39 -4.23
C ILE A 264 3.67 -6.11 -4.45
N THR A 265 4.28 -5.86 -5.60
CA THR A 265 5.57 -6.46 -5.95
C THR A 265 6.67 -5.45 -5.69
N GLY A 266 7.63 -5.85 -4.88
CA GLY A 266 8.79 -5.04 -4.52
C GLY A 266 9.83 -4.89 -5.61
N ASN A 267 10.89 -4.14 -5.29
CA ASN A 267 12.12 -4.08 -6.07
C ASN A 267 13.24 -4.97 -5.50
N ILE A 268 12.94 -5.82 -4.51
CA ILE A 268 13.92 -6.65 -3.81
C ILE A 268 13.78 -8.11 -4.24
N THR A 269 14.90 -8.73 -4.62
CA THR A 269 14.95 -10.10 -5.14
C THR A 269 15.79 -11.00 -4.25
N ASN A 270 15.27 -12.18 -3.93
CA ASN A 270 16.05 -13.26 -3.33
C ASN A 270 17.04 -13.80 -4.38
N THR A 271 18.33 -13.69 -4.09
CA THR A 271 19.38 -14.03 -5.05
C THR A 271 19.48 -15.51 -5.37
N ASN A 272 19.02 -16.40 -4.47
CA ASN A 272 19.03 -17.85 -4.65
C ASN A 272 17.84 -18.30 -5.54
N THR A 273 16.64 -17.81 -5.25
CA THR A 273 15.41 -18.25 -5.95
C THR A 273 15.07 -17.39 -7.17
N LYS A 274 15.70 -16.22 -7.30
CA LYS A 274 15.38 -15.18 -8.30
C LYS A 274 13.94 -14.67 -8.23
N ARG A 275 13.26 -14.87 -7.10
CA ARG A 275 11.91 -14.36 -6.87
C ARG A 275 11.97 -13.01 -6.15
N LYS A 276 11.11 -12.08 -6.58
CA LYS A 276 10.85 -10.84 -5.85
C LYS A 276 10.15 -11.16 -4.52
N ILE A 277 10.51 -10.43 -3.48
CA ILE A 277 9.82 -10.48 -2.18
C ILE A 277 8.94 -9.25 -2.02
N LEU A 278 8.12 -9.23 -0.96
CA LEU A 278 7.40 -8.02 -0.56
C LEU A 278 8.42 -6.98 -0.04
N GLY A 279 8.29 -5.73 -0.49
CA GLY A 279 9.09 -4.63 0.03
C GLY A 279 9.94 -3.89 -1.01
N ASN A 280 10.36 -2.68 -0.66
CA ASN A 280 10.99 -1.76 -1.60
C ASN A 280 12.14 -1.01 -0.94
N PHE A 281 13.25 -0.90 -1.66
CA PHE A 281 14.30 0.05 -1.33
C PHE A 281 14.33 1.16 -2.38
N GLY A 282 13.82 2.34 -2.04
CA GLY A 282 13.77 3.47 -2.96
C GLY A 282 14.97 4.40 -2.84
N VAL A 283 15.34 5.02 -3.95
CA VAL A 283 16.32 6.12 -3.99
C VAL A 283 15.61 7.36 -4.49
N VAL A 284 15.44 8.33 -3.60
CA VAL A 284 14.51 9.44 -3.82
C VAL A 284 15.19 10.78 -3.57
N SER A 285 14.82 11.78 -4.37
CA SER A 285 15.24 13.15 -4.13
C SER A 285 14.09 13.93 -3.49
N ILE A 286 14.41 14.79 -2.53
CA ILE A 286 13.46 15.53 -1.72
C ILE A 286 13.85 17.01 -1.74
N ASN A 287 12.85 17.85 -1.98
CA ASN A 287 12.87 19.27 -1.68
C ASN A 287 11.82 19.58 -0.62
N THR A 288 12.13 20.50 0.29
CA THR A 288 11.21 20.97 1.31
C THR A 288 11.04 22.49 1.22
N LYS A 289 9.85 22.98 1.55
CA LYS A 289 9.55 24.40 1.58
C LYS A 289 8.48 24.73 2.61
N ASP A 290 8.74 25.78 3.38
CA ASP A 290 7.81 26.31 4.37
C ASP A 290 7.13 27.60 3.89
N LYS A 291 5.85 27.75 4.22
CA LYS A 291 5.06 28.94 3.88
C LYS A 291 3.97 29.19 4.92
N ASN A 292 3.88 30.41 5.42
CA ASN A 292 2.66 30.89 6.08
C ASN A 292 1.68 31.33 5.00
N LEU A 293 0.49 30.73 4.99
CA LEU A 293 -0.62 31.11 4.12
C LEU A 293 -1.49 32.19 4.75
#